data_AF-A0AAV5YE77-F1
#
_entry.id   AF-A0AAV5YE77-F1
#
_cell.length_a   1.000
_cell.length_b   1.000
_cell.length_c   1.000
_cell.angle_alpha   90.00
_cell.angle_beta   90.00
_cell.angle_gamma   90.00
#
_symmetry.space_group_name_H-M   'P 1'
#
loop_
_entity.id
_entity.type
_entity.pdbx_description
1 polymer ?
#
loop_
_entity_poly.entity_id
_entity_poly.type
_entity_poly.pdbx_seq_one_letter_code
_entity_poly.pdbx_strand_id
1 'polypeptide(L)' 'LAALVAAPAADLRIVSNEVGMGVHPATNDGLRFRDVLGVVNQQVAAAAQRVVLMVAGLPHLVKDTPSRSALGAPAPEAP' A
#
# COMPACT_ATOMS: atom_id res chain seq x y z
N LEU A 1 -6.16 -10.49 6.06
CA LEU A 1 -5.05 -9.53 5.88
C LEU A 1 -4.07 -9.55 7.05
N ALA A 2 -4.49 -9.24 8.28
CA ALA A 2 -3.59 -9.29 9.46
C ALA A 2 -2.82 -10.63 9.60
N ALA A 3 -3.50 -11.77 9.40
CA ALA A 3 -2.87 -13.09 9.42
C ALA A 3 -1.88 -13.34 8.25
N LEU A 4 -2.08 -12.69 7.10
CA LEU A 4 -1.21 -12.82 5.93
C LEU A 4 0.06 -11.95 6.08
N VAL A 5 -0.08 -10.79 6.74
CA VAL A 5 1.04 -9.90 7.12
C VAL A 5 1.93 -10.56 8.19
N ALA A 6 1.36 -11.44 9.02
CA ALA A 6 2.09 -12.16 10.08
C ALA A 6 2.81 -13.43 9.61
N ALA A 7 2.65 -13.84 8.35
CA ALA A 7 3.29 -15.05 7.81
C ALA A 7 4.78 -14.82 7.48
N PRO A 8 5.64 -15.85 7.54
CA PRO A 8 7.07 -15.72 7.26
C PRO A 8 7.34 -15.24 5.82
N ALA A 9 8.42 -14.46 5.68
CA ALA A 9 8.98 -13.81 4.48
C ALA A 9 8.41 -14.22 3.10
N ALA A 10 7.16 -13.85 2.84
CA ALA A 10 6.59 -13.85 1.50
C ALA A 10 6.58 -12.42 0.97
N ASP A 11 6.95 -12.24 -0.29
CA ASP A 11 6.84 -10.96 -0.99
C ASP A 11 5.34 -10.65 -1.22
N LEU A 12 4.73 -10.00 -0.23
CA LEU A 12 3.30 -9.71 -0.20
C LEU A 12 3.00 -8.41 -0.95
N ARG A 13 2.30 -8.55 -2.08
CA ARG A 13 1.70 -7.44 -2.82
C ARG A 13 0.20 -7.39 -2.57
N ILE A 14 -0.29 -6.25 -2.09
CA ILE A 14 -1.71 -5.98 -1.89
C ILE A 14 -2.15 -4.96 -2.93
N VAL A 15 -3.23 -5.25 -3.65
CA VAL A 15 -3.86 -4.33 -4.60
C VAL A 15 -5.21 -3.91 -4.02
N SER A 16 -5.45 -2.60 -4.00
CA SER A 16 -6.72 -2.00 -3.60
C SER A 16 -7.05 -0.86 -4.56
N ASN A 17 -8.32 -0.46 -4.60
CA ASN A 17 -8.76 0.69 -5.38
C ASN A 17 -8.62 1.98 -4.57
N GLU A 18 -8.30 3.07 -5.28
CA GLU A 18 -8.45 4.43 -4.78
C GLU A 18 -9.80 4.97 -5.25
N VAL A 19 -10.64 5.40 -4.30
CA VAL A 19 -12.04 5.79 -4.56
C VAL A 19 -12.35 7.22 -4.08
N GLY A 20 -11.39 7.90 -3.46
CA GLY A 20 -11.55 9.24 -2.90
C GLY A 20 -11.34 10.39 -3.89
N MET A 21 -10.90 10.11 -5.12
CA MET A 21 -10.54 11.14 -6.11
C MET A 21 -11.67 11.50 -7.09
N GLY A 22 -12.88 10.97 -6.88
CA GLY A 22 -14.05 11.18 -7.74
C GLY A 22 -15.17 11.98 -7.07
N VAL A 23 -16.32 12.05 -7.76
CA VAL A 23 -17.54 12.65 -7.23
C VAL A 23 -18.10 11.79 -6.08
N HIS A 24 -18.71 12.45 -5.09
CA HIS A 24 -19.32 11.75 -3.96
C HIS A 24 -20.42 10.78 -4.43
N PRO A 25 -20.48 9.55 -3.88
CA PRO A 25 -21.55 8.62 -4.16
C PRO A 25 -22.93 9.20 -3.80
N ALA A 26 -23.93 8.93 -4.63
CA ALA A 26 -25.30 9.40 -4.40
C ALA A 26 -26.01 8.68 -3.23
N THR A 27 -25.44 7.58 -2.74
CA THR A 27 -26.03 6.74 -1.68
C THR A 27 -25.22 6.80 -0.39
N ASN A 28 -25.90 6.63 0.75
CA ASN A 28 -25.25 6.56 2.06
C ASN A 28 -24.25 5.39 2.12
N ASP A 29 -24.62 4.24 1.57
CA ASP A 29 -23.76 3.07 1.53
C ASP A 29 -22.51 3.30 0.68
N GLY A 30 -22.63 4.04 -0.43
CA GLY A 30 -21.47 4.42 -1.23
C GLY A 30 -20.52 5.34 -0.46
N LEU A 31 -21.05 6.32 0.27
CA LEU A 31 -20.25 7.20 1.14
C LEU A 31 -19.53 6.39 2.22
N ARG A 32 -20.25 5.50 2.92
CA ARG A 32 -19.68 4.61 3.94
C ARG A 32 -18.60 3.72 3.36
N PHE A 33 -18.84 3.11 2.20
CA PHE A 33 -17.85 2.28 1.53
C PHE A 33 -16.58 3.05 1.20
N ARG A 34 -16.70 4.23 0.59
CA ARG A 34 -15.56 5.10 0.26
C ARG A 34 -14.74 5.42 1.51
N ASP A 35 -15.41 5.85 2.58
CA ASP A 35 -14.74 6.29 3.80
C ASP A 35 -14.03 5.12 4.49
N VAL A 36 -14.70 3.97 4.63
CA VAL A 36 -14.12 2.77 5.22
C VAL A 36 -12.95 2.25 4.40
N LEU A 37 -13.08 2.19 3.06
CA LEU A 37 -11.99 1.75 2.19
C LEU A 37 -10.79 2.68 2.29
N GLY A 38 -11.01 3.99 2.37
CA GLY A 38 -9.94 4.98 2.59
C GLY A 38 -9.18 4.73 3.89
N VAL A 39 -9.90 4.45 4.99
CA VAL A 39 -9.27 4.09 6.28
C VAL A 39 -8.46 2.80 6.18
N VAL A 40 -8.99 1.77 5.53
CA VAL A 40 -8.26 0.50 5.33
C VAL A 40 -7.00 0.71 4.48
N ASN A 41 -7.10 1.47 3.39
CA ASN A 41 -5.96 1.79 2.53
C ASN A 41 -4.86 2.53 3.31
N GLN A 42 -5.23 3.49 4.18
CA GLN A 42 -4.27 4.17 5.05
C GLN A 42 -3.57 3.22 6.02
N GLN A 43 -4.31 2.31 6.67
CA GLN A 43 -3.73 1.32 7.59
C GLN A 43 -2.75 0.38 6.89
N VAL A 44 -3.09 -0.09 5.68
CA VAL A 44 -2.21 -0.93 4.86
C VAL A 44 -0.98 -0.14 4.40
N ALA A 45 -1.15 1.09 3.93
CA ALA A 45 -0.05 1.95 3.48
C ALA A 45 0.93 2.28 4.62
N ALA A 46 0.44 2.44 5.86
CA ALA A 46 1.27 2.65 7.03
C ALA A 46 2.20 1.44 7.29
N ALA A 47 1.68 0.22 7.15
CA ALA A 47 2.44 -1.02 7.34
C ALA A 47 3.35 -1.38 6.15
N ALA A 48 3.02 -0.96 4.93
CA ALA A 48 3.77 -1.28 3.72
C ALA A 48 5.10 -0.51 3.62
N GLN A 49 6.15 -1.14 3.10
CA GLN A 49 7.42 -0.47 2.82
C GLN A 49 7.33 0.40 1.57
N ARG A 50 6.60 -0.08 0.55
CA ARG A 50 6.38 0.60 -0.73
C ARG A 50 4.89 0.75 -1.01
N VAL A 51 4.49 1.94 -1.44
CA VAL A 51 3.11 2.24 -1.87
C VAL A 51 3.17 2.91 -3.23
N VAL A 52 2.44 2.36 -4.19
CA VAL A 52 2.36 2.86 -5.57
C VAL A 52 0.91 3.12 -5.91
N LEU A 53 0.63 4.32 -6.43
CA LEU A 53 -0.63 4.62 -7.10
C LEU A 53 -0.44 4.36 -8.60
N MET A 54 -1.26 3.50 -9.19
CA MET A 54 -1.21 3.23 -10.63
C MET A 54 -2.17 4.17 -11.37
N VAL A 55 -1.67 4.95 -12.32
CA VAL A 55 -2.46 5.90 -13.13
C VAL A 55 -2.24 5.59 -14.60
N ALA A 56 -3.27 5.15 -15.32
CA ALA A 56 -3.18 4.76 -16.73
C ALA A 56 -2.04 3.75 -17.02
N GLY A 57 -1.77 2.83 -16.08
CA GLY A 57 -0.69 1.85 -16.17
C GLY A 57 0.69 2.37 -15.76
N LEU A 58 0.81 3.66 -15.42
CA LEU A 58 2.05 4.28 -14.98
C LEU A 58 2.13 4.29 -13.45
N PRO A 59 3.27 3.88 -12.85
CA PRO A 59 3.43 3.88 -11.40
C PRO A 59 3.78 5.28 -10.88
N HIS A 60 3.03 5.75 -9.89
CA HIS A 60 3.37 6.91 -9.09
C HIS A 60 3.76 6.46 -7.68
N LEU A 61 5.04 6.61 -7.34
CA LEU A 61 5.58 6.17 -6.06
C LEU A 61 5.19 7.16 -4.96
N VAL A 62 4.38 6.69 -4.00
CA VAL A 62 3.88 7.51 -2.89
C VAL A 62 4.72 7.32 -1.63
N LYS A 63 5.22 6.10 -1.41
CA LYS A 63 6.09 5.75 -0.28
C LYS A 63 7.16 4.77 -0.76
N ASP A 64 8.40 5.02 -0.39
CA ASP A 64 9.51 4.08 -0.58
C ASP A 64 10.42 4.10 0.64
N THR A 65 10.04 3.35 1.66
CA THR A 65 10.86 3.15 2.85
C THR A 65 11.70 1.89 2.66
N PRO A 66 13.03 1.95 2.78
CA PRO A 66 13.86 0.75 2.66
C PRO A 66 13.46 -0.29 3.72
N SER A 67 13.47 -1.57 3.32
CA SER A 67 13.17 -2.65 4.26
C SER A 67 14.22 -2.67 5.37
N ARG A 68 13.81 -2.95 6.62
CA ARG A 68 14.76 -3.09 7.75
C ARG A 68 15.84 -4.17 7.50
N SER A 69 15.57 -5.13 6.63
CA SER A 69 16.54 -6.13 6.16
C SER A 69 17.67 -5.50 5.33
N ALA A 70 17.36 -4.55 4.45
CA ALA A 70 18.35 -3.86 3.62
C ALA A 70 19.26 -2.90 4.42
N LEU A 71 18.80 -2.41 5.57
CA LEU A 71 19.61 -1.56 6.47
C LEU A 71 20.65 -2.35 7.30
N GLY A 72 20.62 -3.69 7.23
CA GLY A 72 21.60 -4.58 7.88
C GLY A 72 22.39 -5.46 6.92
N ALA A 73 22.20 -5.32 5.60
CA ALA A 73 22.99 -6.05 4.61
C ALA A 73 24.38 -5.40 4.50
N PRO A 74 25.49 -6.18 4.54
CA PRO A 74 26.82 -5.63 4.29
C PRO A 74 26.83 -4.96 2.92
N ALA A 75 27.50 -3.81 2.83
CA ALA A 75 27.70 -3.09 1.57
C ALA A 75 28.22 -4.08 0.50
N PRO A 76 27.77 -4.00 -0.76
CA PRO A 76 28.30 -4.86 -1.81
C PRO A 76 29.81 -4.62 -1.87
N GLU A 77 30.60 -5.66 -1.60
CA GLU A 77 32.05 -5.63 -1.80
C GLU A 77 32.29 -5.24 -3.27
N ALA A 78 32.94 -4.10 -3.46
CA ALA A 78 33.32 -3.61 -4.77
C ALA A 78 34.30 -4.59 -5.43
N PRO A 79 34.26 -4.74 -6.77
CA PRO A 79 35.19 -5.60 -7.51
C PRO A 79 36.65 -5.13 -7.44
#